data_AF-A0A838WPR2-F1
#
_entry.id   AF-A0A838WPR2-F1
#
_cell.length_a   1.000
_cell.length_b   1.000
_cell.length_c   1.000
_cell.angle_alpha   90.00
_cell.angle_beta   90.00
_cell.angle_gamma   90.00
#
_symmetry.space_group_name_H-M   'P 1'
#
loop_
_entity.id
_entity.type
_entity.pdbx_description
1 polymer ?
#
loop_
_entity_poly.entity_id
_entity_poly.type
_entity_poly.pdbx_seq_one_letter_code
_entity_poly.pdbx_strand_id
1 'polypeptide(L)'
;MYSSADISVTPRPLYPADGRKLPDIYAHPPELRSELTEALGTFPLFHFWGPRADIRSTQWIAECARRIYDARRPTLTLVYLPHLDYNLQRLGPDHRDIARDLREIDAVCGELIEHVERDGARVVVLSEYGITPVSGAVHINRVLREAGLLQIKAEVGREMLDPGASEAFAVADHQVAHLYVRQPARIPEVKQLLESTPGIESVLDEEGKRAHGLDHSRAGELIALSAADRWFTYYYWLDDERAPDFARTVDIHRKPGYDPVELFLDPKIRFPRLKVGAKLARKALGFRMLMDVIPLDASLVRGSHGRLTDDPRAGPLFISGEPSLLPEGEVDATAVKELLLQHLFGALPPRVTNATS
;
A
#
# COMPACT_ATOMS: atom_id res chain seq x y z
N MET A 1 0.23 7.92 -12.31
CA MET A 1 0.24 7.90 -13.80
C MET A 1 0.37 9.31 -14.37
N TYR A 2 -0.51 10.25 -14.01
CA TYR A 2 -0.44 11.64 -14.50
C TYR A 2 0.53 12.50 -13.69
N SER A 3 1.77 12.04 -13.59
CA SER A 3 2.85 12.84 -13.03
C SER A 3 3.25 13.93 -14.03
N SER A 4 3.80 15.04 -13.54
CA SER A 4 4.45 16.06 -14.37
C SER A 4 5.93 15.75 -14.65
N ALA A 5 6.42 14.57 -14.25
CA ALA A 5 7.79 14.16 -14.51
C ALA A 5 8.04 13.92 -16.00
N ASP A 6 9.20 14.35 -16.50
CA ASP A 6 9.60 14.19 -17.90
C ASP A 6 9.68 12.72 -18.33
N ILE A 7 10.01 11.85 -17.37
CA ILE A 7 10.06 10.40 -17.55
C ILE A 7 9.28 9.72 -16.42
N SER A 8 8.39 8.80 -16.75
CA SER A 8 7.73 7.95 -15.76
C SER A 8 7.47 6.55 -16.30
N VAL A 9 7.60 5.55 -15.43
CA VAL A 9 7.26 4.15 -15.73
C VAL A 9 6.55 3.60 -14.51
N THR A 10 5.37 3.01 -14.69
CA THR A 10 4.59 2.42 -13.60
C THR A 10 3.93 1.13 -14.06
N PRO A 11 3.84 0.09 -13.20
CA PRO A 11 2.99 -1.06 -13.46
C PRO A 11 1.56 -0.60 -13.77
N ARG A 12 1.02 -1.02 -14.91
CA ARG A 12 -0.35 -0.70 -15.31
C ARG A 12 -0.93 -1.87 -16.10
N PRO A 13 -1.56 -2.83 -15.41
CA PRO A 13 -2.16 -3.98 -16.08
C PRO A 13 -3.25 -3.55 -17.05
N LEU A 14 -3.42 -4.31 -18.13
CA LEU A 14 -4.57 -4.16 -19.02
C LEU A 14 -5.74 -4.99 -18.48
N TYR A 15 -6.91 -4.36 -18.48
CA TYR A 15 -8.19 -4.99 -18.12
C TYR A 15 -9.15 -4.93 -19.32
N PRO A 16 -8.99 -5.79 -20.36
CA PRO A 16 -9.92 -5.82 -21.48
C PRO A 16 -11.33 -6.21 -21.01
N ALA A 17 -12.35 -5.80 -21.77
CA ALA A 17 -13.76 -6.05 -21.45
C ALA A 17 -14.14 -7.55 -21.36
N ASP A 18 -13.29 -8.44 -21.86
CA ASP A 18 -13.44 -9.89 -21.74
C ASP A 18 -13.03 -10.45 -20.37
N GLY A 19 -12.60 -9.60 -19.43
CA GLY A 19 -12.26 -9.97 -18.06
C GLY A 19 -10.83 -10.50 -17.89
N ARG A 20 -9.99 -10.41 -18.93
CA ARG A 20 -8.56 -10.71 -18.76
C ARG A 20 -7.87 -9.64 -17.91
N LYS A 21 -6.77 -10.06 -17.30
CA LYS A 21 -5.80 -9.20 -16.60
C LYS A 21 -4.45 -9.53 -17.21
N LEU A 22 -3.92 -8.61 -18.02
CA LEU A 22 -2.67 -8.81 -18.74
C LEU A 22 -1.58 -7.96 -18.09
N PRO A 23 -0.41 -8.53 -17.77
CA PRO A 23 0.74 -7.78 -17.29
C PRO A 23 1.18 -6.73 -18.31
N ASP A 24 1.36 -5.50 -17.88
CA ASP A 24 1.76 -4.38 -18.73
C ASP A 24 2.25 -3.20 -17.86
N ILE A 25 2.88 -2.22 -18.51
CA ILE A 25 3.35 -0.97 -17.91
C ILE A 25 2.74 0.22 -18.64
N TYR A 26 2.59 1.32 -17.92
CA TYR A 26 2.40 2.65 -18.49
C TYR A 26 3.74 3.39 -18.46
N ALA A 27 4.06 4.11 -19.53
CA ALA A 27 5.27 4.92 -19.59
C ALA A 27 4.99 6.30 -20.21
N HIS A 28 5.78 7.28 -19.77
CA HIS A 28 5.92 8.59 -20.39
C HIS A 28 7.43 8.87 -20.60
N PRO A 29 7.86 9.27 -21.81
CA PRO A 29 7.07 9.30 -23.05
C PRO A 29 6.61 7.89 -23.49
N PRO A 30 5.55 7.76 -24.30
CA PRO A 30 4.90 6.47 -24.58
C PRO A 30 5.81 5.41 -25.21
N GLU A 31 6.82 5.82 -25.99
CA GLU A 31 7.75 4.95 -26.71
C GLU A 31 8.61 4.11 -25.75
N LEU A 32 8.81 4.59 -24.51
CA LEU A 32 9.53 3.83 -23.47
C LEU A 32 8.82 2.52 -23.13
N ARG A 33 7.49 2.45 -23.29
CA ARG A 33 6.74 1.22 -23.00
C ARG A 33 7.23 0.06 -23.88
N SER A 34 7.34 0.29 -25.19
CA SER A 34 7.86 -0.71 -26.14
C SER A 34 9.35 -0.96 -25.92
N GLU A 35 10.16 0.09 -25.80
CA GLU A 35 11.62 -0.01 -25.59
C GLU A 35 11.94 -0.90 -24.39
N LEU A 36 11.31 -0.64 -23.24
CA LEU A 36 11.55 -1.38 -22.01
C LEU A 36 10.98 -2.79 -22.07
N THR A 37 9.81 -3.00 -22.68
CA THR A 37 9.21 -4.34 -22.77
C THR A 37 10.00 -5.24 -23.73
N GLU A 38 10.56 -4.70 -24.82
CA GLU A 38 11.44 -5.44 -25.72
C GLU A 38 12.77 -5.79 -25.04
N ALA A 39 13.32 -4.86 -24.26
CA ALA A 39 14.60 -5.05 -23.59
C ALA A 39 14.55 -5.95 -22.35
N LEU A 40 13.49 -5.85 -21.55
CA LEU A 40 13.37 -6.49 -20.23
C LEU A 40 12.36 -7.64 -20.20
N GLY A 41 11.59 -7.79 -21.27
CA GLY A 41 10.39 -8.61 -21.27
C GLY A 41 9.24 -7.95 -20.50
N THR A 42 8.10 -8.63 -20.50
CA THR A 42 6.89 -8.18 -19.82
C THR A 42 7.10 -8.04 -18.31
N PHE A 43 6.61 -6.93 -17.73
CA PHE A 43 6.63 -6.73 -16.29
C PHE A 43 6.03 -7.93 -15.54
N PRO A 44 6.72 -8.48 -14.51
CA PRO A 44 6.28 -9.68 -13.80
C PRO A 44 5.15 -9.39 -12.80
N LEU A 45 3.99 -8.93 -13.29
CA LEU A 45 2.86 -8.45 -12.47
C LEU A 45 2.39 -9.44 -11.40
N PHE A 46 2.38 -10.74 -11.70
CA PHE A 46 1.92 -11.76 -10.74
C PHE A 46 2.94 -12.05 -9.63
N HIS A 47 4.13 -11.47 -9.71
CA HIS A 47 5.17 -11.45 -8.69
C HIS A 47 5.29 -10.07 -8.00
N PHE A 48 4.52 -9.08 -8.46
CA PHE A 48 4.49 -7.76 -7.85
C PHE A 48 3.55 -7.75 -6.66
N TRP A 49 2.36 -8.34 -6.77
CA TRP A 49 1.35 -8.31 -5.71
C TRP A 49 0.61 -9.65 -5.59
N GLY A 50 0.20 -9.99 -4.37
CA GLY A 50 -0.59 -11.18 -4.06
C GLY A 50 0.26 -12.39 -3.65
N PRO A 51 -0.29 -13.62 -3.72
CA PRO A 51 0.32 -14.77 -3.04
C PRO A 51 1.66 -15.25 -3.59
N ARG A 52 2.06 -14.77 -4.77
CA ARG A 52 3.35 -15.11 -5.40
C ARG A 52 4.33 -13.94 -5.42
N ALA A 53 4.04 -12.87 -4.67
CA ALA A 53 4.93 -11.72 -4.57
C ALA A 53 6.33 -12.17 -4.11
N ASP A 54 7.36 -11.77 -4.86
CA ASP A 54 8.78 -12.10 -4.66
C ASP A 54 9.70 -11.01 -5.27
N ILE A 55 11.02 -11.26 -5.30
CA ILE A 55 12.04 -10.30 -5.72
C ILE A 55 11.98 -9.89 -7.21
N ARG A 56 11.29 -10.65 -8.07
CA ARG A 56 11.40 -10.49 -9.54
C ARG A 56 10.91 -9.14 -10.03
N SER A 57 9.83 -8.61 -9.46
CA SER A 57 9.32 -7.29 -9.85
C SER A 57 10.28 -6.18 -9.44
N THR A 58 10.93 -6.32 -8.30
CA THR A 58 11.97 -5.40 -7.83
C THR A 58 13.18 -5.42 -8.75
N GLN A 59 13.66 -6.60 -9.14
CA GLN A 59 14.76 -6.74 -10.11
C GLN A 59 14.43 -6.09 -11.45
N TRP A 60 13.20 -6.31 -11.96
CA TRP A 60 12.75 -5.67 -13.20
C TRP A 60 12.75 -4.14 -13.07
N ILE A 61 12.26 -3.60 -11.95
CA ILE A 61 12.22 -2.14 -11.71
C ILE A 61 13.63 -1.55 -11.60
N ALA A 62 14.54 -2.21 -10.90
CA ALA A 62 15.93 -1.76 -10.77
C ALA A 62 16.65 -1.73 -12.13
N GLU A 63 16.50 -2.77 -12.94
CA GLU A 63 17.08 -2.81 -14.29
C GLU A 63 16.42 -1.78 -15.22
N CYS A 64 15.11 -1.55 -15.10
CA CYS A 64 14.41 -0.47 -15.79
C CYS A 64 15.00 0.91 -15.42
N ALA A 65 15.21 1.16 -14.12
CA ALA A 65 15.81 2.41 -13.65
C ALA A 65 17.24 2.59 -14.18
N ARG A 66 18.06 1.53 -14.13
CA ARG A 66 19.43 1.52 -14.64
C ARG A 66 19.49 1.90 -16.12
N ARG A 67 18.62 1.32 -16.95
CA ARG A 67 18.56 1.62 -18.40
C ARG A 67 18.15 3.05 -18.70
N ILE A 68 17.14 3.56 -18.00
CA ILE A 68 16.70 4.94 -18.16
C ILE A 68 17.82 5.89 -17.72
N TYR A 69 18.49 5.58 -16.61
CA TYR A 69 19.61 6.37 -16.12
C TYR A 69 20.73 6.47 -17.16
N ASP A 70 21.18 5.34 -17.72
CA ASP A 70 22.24 5.29 -18.73
C ASP A 70 21.87 6.06 -19.99
N ALA A 71 20.63 5.86 -20.48
CA ALA A 71 20.23 6.34 -21.78
C ALA A 71 19.72 7.78 -21.78
N ARG A 72 19.22 8.29 -20.64
CA ARG A 72 18.56 9.60 -20.55
C ARG A 72 19.18 10.55 -19.54
N ARG A 73 20.03 10.07 -18.62
CA ARG A 73 20.75 10.88 -17.63
C ARG A 73 19.84 11.90 -16.90
N PRO A 74 18.76 11.44 -16.23
CA PRO A 74 17.82 12.31 -15.55
C PRO A 74 18.49 13.06 -14.38
N THR A 75 18.04 14.28 -14.10
CA THR A 75 18.51 15.09 -12.97
C THR A 75 18.14 14.46 -11.62
N LEU A 76 16.94 13.88 -11.52
CA LEU A 76 16.45 13.16 -10.34
C LEU A 76 15.80 11.85 -10.78
N THR A 77 16.20 10.74 -10.15
CA THR A 77 15.57 9.43 -10.34
C THR A 77 14.92 9.00 -9.04
N LEU A 78 13.62 8.70 -9.06
CA LEU A 78 12.90 8.08 -7.94
C LEU A 78 12.54 6.65 -8.34
N VAL A 79 13.02 5.67 -7.57
CA VAL A 79 12.83 4.25 -7.85
C VAL A 79 12.15 3.57 -6.67
N TYR A 80 11.01 2.92 -6.93
CA TYR A 80 10.27 2.18 -5.91
C TYR A 80 10.63 0.69 -5.97
N LEU A 81 11.17 0.15 -4.87
CA LEU A 81 11.59 -1.25 -4.76
C LEU A 81 10.71 -1.98 -3.72
N PRO A 82 9.63 -2.66 -4.13
CA PRO A 82 8.53 -3.09 -3.24
C PRO A 82 8.83 -4.33 -2.38
N HIS A 83 10.01 -4.95 -2.50
CA HIS A 83 10.21 -6.34 -2.08
C HIS A 83 9.83 -6.62 -0.62
N LEU A 84 10.16 -5.70 0.29
CA LEU A 84 9.93 -5.86 1.72
C LEU A 84 8.47 -5.64 2.13
N ASP A 85 7.67 -4.95 1.31
CA ASP A 85 6.29 -4.58 1.66
C ASP A 85 5.42 -5.82 1.93
N TYR A 86 5.64 -6.92 1.19
CA TYR A 86 4.72 -8.06 1.24
C TYR A 86 5.04 -9.07 2.34
N ASN A 87 6.29 -9.51 2.48
CA ASN A 87 6.62 -10.55 3.46
C ASN A 87 6.63 -10.04 4.89
N LEU A 88 6.94 -8.76 5.11
CA LEU A 88 6.78 -8.13 6.41
C LEU A 88 5.32 -8.18 6.87
N GLN A 89 4.35 -8.03 5.95
CA GLN A 89 2.92 -8.21 6.25
C GLN A 89 2.53 -9.68 6.42
N ARG A 90 3.02 -10.57 5.55
CA ARG A 90 2.65 -12.01 5.56
C ARG A 90 3.16 -12.77 6.77
N LEU A 91 4.44 -12.58 7.07
CA LEU A 91 5.19 -13.37 8.05
C LEU A 91 5.38 -12.61 9.37
N GLY A 92 5.35 -11.28 9.31
CA GLY A 92 5.69 -10.40 10.41
C GLY A 92 7.16 -9.99 10.35
N PRO A 93 7.52 -8.80 10.87
CA PRO A 93 8.88 -8.26 10.80
C PRO A 93 9.93 -9.12 11.51
N ASP A 94 9.53 -9.85 12.56
CA ASP A 94 10.43 -10.67 13.37
C ASP A 94 10.62 -12.10 12.84
N HIS A 95 10.01 -12.45 11.70
CA HIS A 95 10.09 -13.79 11.17
C HIS A 95 11.48 -14.09 10.58
N ARG A 96 12.08 -15.24 10.90
CA ARG A 96 13.44 -15.62 10.47
C ARG A 96 13.68 -15.52 8.96
N ASP A 97 12.64 -15.75 8.15
CA ASP A 97 12.76 -15.74 6.69
C ASP A 97 12.89 -14.31 6.13
N ILE A 98 12.56 -13.26 6.90
CA ILE A 98 12.78 -11.86 6.51
C ILE A 98 14.26 -11.58 6.26
N ALA A 99 15.17 -12.27 6.96
CA ALA A 99 16.61 -12.16 6.73
C ALA A 99 17.04 -12.62 5.32
N ARG A 100 16.24 -13.46 4.63
CA ARG A 100 16.47 -13.77 3.22
C ARG A 100 16.03 -12.59 2.35
N ASP A 101 14.83 -12.09 2.55
CA ASP A 101 14.28 -10.99 1.76
C ASP A 101 15.14 -9.72 1.88
N LEU A 102 15.67 -9.44 3.08
CA LEU A 102 16.64 -8.36 3.31
C LEU A 102 17.90 -8.53 2.47
N ARG A 103 18.46 -9.73 2.37
CA ARG A 103 19.63 -9.99 1.50
C ARG A 103 19.30 -9.87 0.03
N GLU A 104 18.10 -10.28 -0.37
CA GLU A 104 17.64 -10.18 -1.76
C GLU A 104 17.48 -8.72 -2.19
N ILE A 105 16.85 -7.88 -1.36
CA ILE A 105 16.72 -6.44 -1.66
C ILE A 105 18.06 -5.70 -1.53
N ASP A 106 18.89 -6.04 -0.55
CA ASP A 106 20.22 -5.43 -0.35
C ASP A 106 21.11 -5.62 -1.58
N ALA A 107 21.13 -6.82 -2.16
CA ALA A 107 21.86 -7.08 -3.40
C ALA A 107 21.38 -6.20 -4.57
N VAL A 108 20.06 -6.05 -4.75
CA VAL A 108 19.49 -5.22 -5.82
C VAL A 108 19.78 -3.74 -5.58
N CYS A 109 19.65 -3.27 -4.35
CA CYS A 109 20.00 -1.90 -3.96
C CYS A 109 21.48 -1.64 -4.21
N GLY A 110 22.37 -2.53 -3.75
CA GLY A 110 23.81 -2.42 -3.93
C GLY A 110 24.21 -2.29 -5.40
N GLU A 111 23.68 -3.15 -6.27
CA GLU A 111 23.94 -3.06 -7.72
C GLU A 111 23.53 -1.70 -8.32
N LEU A 112 22.35 -1.18 -7.94
CA LEU A 112 21.85 0.09 -8.45
C LEU A 112 22.64 1.29 -7.90
N ILE A 113 22.96 1.26 -6.60
CA ILE A 113 23.73 2.31 -5.90
C ILE A 113 25.13 2.40 -6.50
N GLU A 114 25.86 1.29 -6.55
CA GLU A 114 27.20 1.26 -7.13
C GLU A 114 27.20 1.70 -8.60
N HIS A 115 26.14 1.39 -9.34
CA HIS A 115 26.01 1.79 -10.75
C HIS A 115 25.98 3.31 -10.92
N VAL A 116 25.16 4.01 -10.13
CA VAL A 116 25.00 5.47 -10.27
C VAL A 116 26.11 6.25 -9.56
N GLU A 117 26.70 5.72 -8.49
CA GLU A 117 27.82 6.35 -7.78
C GLU A 117 29.08 6.43 -8.63
N ARG A 118 29.31 5.47 -9.55
CA ARG A 118 30.41 5.52 -10.52
C ARG A 118 30.37 6.78 -11.40
N ASP A 119 29.18 7.34 -11.60
CA ASP A 119 28.94 8.56 -12.38
C ASP A 119 28.83 9.81 -11.47
N GLY A 120 29.14 9.68 -10.18
CA GLY A 120 29.11 10.76 -9.20
C GLY A 120 27.72 11.15 -8.73
N ALA A 121 26.70 10.31 -8.94
CA ALA A 121 25.36 10.57 -8.43
C ALA A 121 25.32 10.47 -6.91
N ARG A 122 24.53 11.33 -6.28
CA ARG A 122 24.21 11.27 -4.86
C ARG A 122 23.02 10.35 -4.64
N VAL A 123 23.14 9.46 -3.68
CA VAL A 123 22.11 8.46 -3.37
C VAL A 123 21.45 8.79 -2.04
N VAL A 124 20.11 8.70 -2.05
CA VAL A 124 19.28 8.66 -0.83
C VAL A 124 18.47 7.37 -0.87
N VAL A 125 18.52 6.61 0.22
CA VAL A 125 17.63 5.47 0.46
C VAL A 125 16.56 5.92 1.45
N LEU A 126 15.30 5.86 1.01
CA LEU A 126 14.14 6.33 1.74
C LEU A 126 13.15 5.18 1.94
N SER A 127 12.65 5.01 3.17
CA SER A 127 11.46 4.21 3.46
C SER A 127 10.32 5.12 3.89
N GLU A 128 9.11 4.86 3.43
CA GLU A 128 7.92 5.69 3.73
C GLU A 128 7.35 5.40 5.12
N TYR A 129 7.45 4.15 5.58
CA TYR A 129 6.93 3.68 6.85
C TYR A 129 7.69 2.43 7.30
N GLY A 130 7.54 2.08 8.58
CA GLY A 130 7.91 0.77 9.10
C GLY A 130 6.71 -0.15 9.21
N ILE A 131 6.96 -1.46 9.20
CA ILE A 131 5.94 -2.49 9.40
C ILE A 131 6.18 -3.13 10.76
N THR A 132 5.19 -3.05 11.65
CA THR A 132 5.23 -3.56 13.03
C THR A 132 4.40 -4.83 13.18
N PRO A 133 4.71 -5.70 14.16
CA PRO A 133 3.98 -6.95 14.35
C PRO A 133 2.53 -6.69 14.78
N VAL A 134 1.60 -7.47 14.22
CA VAL A 134 0.18 -7.46 14.62
C VAL A 134 -0.30 -8.87 14.96
N SER A 135 -1.22 -8.95 15.93
CA SER A 135 -1.75 -10.21 16.48
C SER A 135 -3.18 -10.51 16.02
N GLY A 136 -3.90 -9.52 15.48
CA GLY A 136 -5.23 -9.72 14.90
C GLY A 136 -5.84 -8.42 14.37
N ALA A 137 -7.08 -8.51 13.91
CA ALA A 137 -7.76 -7.41 13.24
C ALA A 137 -8.99 -6.91 13.99
N VAL A 138 -9.36 -5.66 13.76
CA VAL A 138 -10.64 -5.05 14.13
C VAL A 138 -11.48 -4.92 12.87
N HIS A 139 -12.66 -5.56 12.87
CA HIS A 139 -13.61 -5.46 11.76
C HIS A 139 -14.45 -4.17 11.89
N ILE A 140 -13.81 -3.02 11.69
CA ILE A 140 -14.41 -1.70 11.99
C ILE A 140 -15.76 -1.47 11.29
N ASN A 141 -15.92 -1.93 10.05
CA ASN A 141 -17.19 -1.83 9.35
C ASN A 141 -18.27 -2.81 9.85
N ARG A 142 -17.90 -3.96 10.45
CA ARG A 142 -18.86 -4.82 11.17
C ARG A 142 -19.39 -4.13 12.42
N VAL A 143 -18.52 -3.44 13.17
CA VAL A 143 -18.92 -2.66 14.35
C VAL A 143 -19.95 -1.57 13.98
N LEU A 144 -19.65 -0.79 12.94
CA LEU A 144 -20.59 0.23 12.43
C LEU A 144 -21.90 -0.39 11.95
N ARG A 145 -21.85 -1.57 11.33
CA ARG A 145 -23.04 -2.26 10.84
C ARG A 145 -23.90 -2.82 11.98
N GLU A 146 -23.29 -3.41 12.99
CA GLU A 146 -23.99 -3.95 14.17
C GLU A 146 -24.69 -2.83 14.95
N ALA A 147 -24.11 -1.62 14.95
CA ALA A 147 -24.73 -0.42 15.49
C ALA A 147 -25.81 0.21 14.58
N GLY A 148 -26.09 -0.38 13.41
CA GLY A 148 -27.07 0.13 12.44
C GLY A 148 -26.63 1.39 11.67
N LEU A 149 -25.35 1.77 11.75
CA LEU A 149 -24.79 2.94 11.09
C LEU A 149 -24.41 2.66 9.64
N LEU A 150 -23.89 1.47 9.36
CA LEU A 150 -23.50 1.04 8.01
C LEU A 150 -24.64 0.25 7.36
N GLN A 151 -24.93 0.59 6.10
CA GLN A 151 -25.94 -0.08 5.28
C GLN A 151 -25.30 -0.94 4.20
N ILE A 152 -26.00 -2.01 3.86
CA ILE A 152 -25.65 -2.89 2.74
C ILE A 152 -26.82 -3.00 1.79
N LYS A 153 -26.50 -3.31 0.54
CA LYS A 153 -27.45 -3.75 -0.48
C LYS A 153 -27.25 -5.23 -0.72
N ALA A 154 -28.32 -6.02 -0.60
CA ALA A 154 -28.28 -7.43 -0.95
C ALA A 154 -28.31 -7.60 -2.48
N GLU A 155 -27.29 -8.24 -3.05
CA GLU A 155 -27.16 -8.47 -4.49
C GLU A 155 -26.83 -9.94 -4.75
N VAL A 156 -27.77 -10.69 -5.33
CA VAL A 156 -27.56 -12.11 -5.70
C VAL A 156 -27.04 -12.97 -4.52
N GLY A 157 -27.63 -12.78 -3.34
CA GLY A 157 -27.22 -13.49 -2.12
C GLY A 157 -25.92 -12.97 -1.47
N ARG A 158 -25.27 -11.97 -2.07
CA ARG A 158 -24.10 -11.27 -1.51
C ARG A 158 -24.50 -9.94 -0.88
N GLU A 159 -23.61 -9.37 -0.10
CA GLU A 159 -23.77 -8.07 0.52
C GLU A 159 -22.80 -7.07 -0.10
N MET A 160 -23.34 -5.99 -0.64
CA MET A 160 -22.58 -4.87 -1.17
C MET A 160 -22.65 -3.68 -0.22
N LEU A 161 -21.53 -3.05 0.08
CA LEU A 161 -21.53 -1.80 0.85
C LEU A 161 -22.38 -0.77 0.09
N ASP A 162 -23.27 -0.08 0.80
CA ASP A 162 -24.01 1.07 0.27
C ASP A 162 -23.55 2.34 1.01
N PRO A 163 -22.51 3.03 0.51
CA PRO A 163 -22.00 4.24 1.17
C PRO A 163 -23.04 5.36 1.25
N GLY A 164 -23.94 5.47 0.26
CA GLY A 164 -24.94 6.54 0.19
C GLY A 164 -26.10 6.33 1.17
N ALA A 165 -26.48 5.09 1.42
CA ALA A 165 -27.48 4.75 2.43
C ALA A 165 -26.91 4.74 3.86
N SER A 166 -25.59 4.58 4.01
CA SER A 166 -24.92 4.52 5.31
C SER A 166 -24.90 5.88 6.02
N GLU A 167 -25.07 5.85 7.34
CA GLU A 167 -24.86 6.99 8.22
C GLU A 167 -23.39 7.15 8.59
N ALA A 168 -22.69 6.02 8.75
CA ALA A 168 -21.24 6.00 8.84
C ALA A 168 -20.66 4.73 8.18
N PHE A 169 -19.51 4.88 7.51
CA PHE A 169 -18.70 3.76 7.03
C PHE A 169 -17.21 4.11 7.09
N ALA A 170 -16.36 3.09 7.15
CA ALA A 170 -14.92 3.21 7.18
C ALA A 170 -14.29 2.82 5.85
N VAL A 171 -13.30 3.59 5.41
CA VAL A 171 -12.27 3.16 4.46
C VAL A 171 -11.04 2.78 5.28
N ALA A 172 -10.71 1.49 5.29
CA ALA A 172 -9.71 0.92 6.19
C ALA A 172 -8.41 0.56 5.45
N ASP A 173 -7.29 1.13 5.88
CA ASP A 173 -5.97 0.84 5.33
C ASP A 173 -5.01 0.53 6.48
N HIS A 174 -4.78 -0.76 6.72
CA HIS A 174 -3.94 -1.22 7.82
C HIS A 174 -4.34 -0.64 9.18
N GLN A 175 -3.47 0.09 9.88
CA GLN A 175 -3.68 0.59 11.25
C GLN A 175 -4.37 1.94 11.31
N VAL A 176 -4.82 2.46 10.16
CA VAL A 176 -5.57 3.71 10.04
C VAL A 176 -6.87 3.48 9.28
N ALA A 177 -7.95 4.11 9.73
CA ALA A 177 -9.23 4.09 9.02
C ALA A 177 -9.83 5.49 8.95
N HIS A 178 -10.26 5.88 7.76
CA HIS A 178 -11.02 7.11 7.53
C HIS A 178 -12.50 6.81 7.68
N LEU A 179 -13.18 7.50 8.60
CA LEU A 179 -14.61 7.35 8.83
C LEU A 179 -15.36 8.47 8.14
N TYR A 180 -16.25 8.10 7.24
CA TYR A 180 -17.17 9.03 6.60
C TYR A 180 -18.50 9.00 7.33
N VAL A 181 -18.93 10.13 7.88
CA VAL A 181 -20.15 10.29 8.67
C VAL A 181 -21.07 11.28 7.97
N ARG A 182 -22.23 10.80 7.53
CA ARG A 182 -23.17 11.57 6.70
C ARG A 182 -23.74 12.79 7.41
N GLN A 183 -24.07 12.64 8.70
CA GLN A 183 -24.72 13.67 9.50
C GLN A 183 -23.76 14.18 10.58
N PRO A 184 -23.34 15.46 10.55
CA PRO A 184 -22.43 16.01 11.55
C PRO A 184 -22.91 15.83 13.00
N ALA A 185 -24.22 15.88 13.23
CA ALA A 185 -24.83 15.67 14.55
C ALA A 185 -24.58 14.26 15.14
N ARG A 186 -24.25 13.27 14.29
CA ARG A 186 -23.95 11.89 14.71
C ARG A 186 -22.47 11.63 14.93
N ILE A 187 -21.58 12.57 14.64
CA ILE A 187 -20.13 12.41 14.85
C ILE A 187 -19.81 12.01 16.31
N PRO A 188 -20.40 12.62 17.36
CA PRO A 188 -20.12 12.21 18.74
C PRO A 188 -20.52 10.77 19.05
N GLU A 189 -21.67 10.31 18.52
CA GLU A 189 -22.16 8.93 18.67
C GLU A 189 -21.19 7.93 18.02
N VAL A 190 -20.79 8.19 16.77
CA VAL A 190 -19.84 7.34 16.03
C VAL A 190 -18.49 7.30 16.73
N LYS A 191 -17.99 8.46 17.17
CA LYS A 191 -16.73 8.56 17.90
C LYS A 191 -16.76 7.72 19.18
N GLN A 192 -17.78 7.88 20.01
CA GLN A 192 -17.93 7.15 21.26
C GLN A 192 -18.01 5.63 21.04
N LEU A 193 -18.76 5.18 20.02
CA LEU A 193 -18.82 3.76 19.65
C LEU A 193 -17.43 3.21 19.33
N LEU A 194 -16.66 3.91 18.50
CA LEU A 194 -15.34 3.47 18.08
C LEU A 194 -14.32 3.53 19.22
N GLU A 195 -14.35 4.56 20.07
CA GLU A 195 -13.50 4.65 21.27
C GLU A 195 -13.78 3.51 22.28
N SER A 196 -15.02 3.02 22.32
CA SER A 196 -15.39 1.88 23.17
C SER A 196 -15.04 0.51 22.57
N THR A 197 -14.58 0.47 21.31
CA THR A 197 -14.31 -0.79 20.58
C THR A 197 -12.90 -1.31 20.91
N PRO A 198 -12.76 -2.54 21.43
CA PRO A 198 -11.45 -3.13 21.71
C PRO A 198 -10.55 -3.18 20.46
N GLY A 199 -9.31 -2.72 20.62
CA GLY A 199 -8.32 -2.68 19.54
C GLY A 199 -8.31 -1.38 18.73
N ILE A 200 -9.21 -0.42 19.02
CA ILE A 200 -9.09 0.98 18.60
C ILE A 200 -8.40 1.75 19.72
N GLU A 201 -7.28 2.39 19.41
CA GLU A 201 -6.48 3.14 20.39
C GLU A 201 -6.96 4.59 20.51
N SER A 202 -7.29 5.20 19.37
CA SER A 202 -7.74 6.59 19.33
C SER A 202 -8.65 6.85 18.15
N VAL A 203 -9.54 7.84 18.32
CA VAL A 203 -10.42 8.33 17.27
C VAL A 203 -10.27 9.85 17.21
N LEU A 204 -9.61 10.31 16.14
CA LEU A 204 -9.29 11.70 15.90
C LEU A 204 -10.51 12.41 15.28
N ASP A 205 -11.00 13.43 15.98
CA ASP A 205 -11.94 14.41 15.44
C ASP A 205 -11.19 15.55 14.75
N GLU A 206 -11.87 16.67 14.51
CA GLU A 206 -11.27 17.82 13.81
C GLU A 206 -10.01 18.35 14.51
N GLU A 207 -10.03 18.50 15.84
CA GLU A 207 -8.87 18.97 16.60
C GLU A 207 -7.76 17.91 16.60
N GLY A 208 -8.11 16.65 16.83
CA GLY A 208 -7.17 15.54 16.79
C GLY A 208 -6.48 15.40 15.43
N LYS A 209 -7.22 15.54 14.33
CA LYS A 209 -6.68 15.52 12.96
C LYS A 209 -5.69 16.66 12.74
N ARG A 210 -5.99 17.89 13.18
CA ARG A 210 -5.05 19.03 13.06
C ARG A 210 -3.76 18.79 13.81
N ALA A 211 -3.86 18.30 15.05
CA ALA A 211 -2.69 17.99 15.88
C ALA A 211 -1.76 16.95 15.24
N HIS A 212 -2.30 16.04 14.43
CA HIS A 212 -1.55 15.00 13.72
C HIS A 212 -1.20 15.35 12.26
N GLY A 213 -1.56 16.57 11.78
CA GLY A 213 -1.34 16.95 10.38
C GLY A 213 -2.22 16.22 9.36
N LEU A 214 -3.36 15.68 9.81
CA LEU A 214 -4.31 14.90 9.01
C LEU A 214 -5.59 15.67 8.65
N ASP A 215 -5.68 16.96 9.02
CA ASP A 215 -6.82 17.82 8.66
C ASP A 215 -6.76 18.21 7.17
N HIS A 216 -7.27 17.30 6.33
CA HIS A 216 -7.28 17.43 4.88
C HIS A 216 -8.71 17.26 4.35
N SER A 217 -9.06 17.95 3.26
CA SER A 217 -10.40 17.90 2.64
C SER A 217 -10.84 16.52 2.12
N ARG A 218 -9.92 15.57 2.07
CA ARG A 218 -10.18 14.15 1.70
C ARG A 218 -10.19 13.22 2.90
N ALA A 219 -9.82 13.71 4.10
CA ALA A 219 -9.95 12.96 5.33
C ALA A 219 -11.43 12.72 5.64
N GLY A 220 -11.73 11.62 6.33
CA GLY A 220 -13.07 11.42 6.87
C GLY A 220 -13.39 12.43 7.97
N GLU A 221 -14.66 12.51 8.38
CA GLU A 221 -15.09 13.30 9.54
C GLU A 221 -14.32 12.86 10.80
N LEU A 222 -14.01 11.57 10.93
CA LEU A 222 -13.11 11.02 11.96
C LEU A 222 -11.99 10.17 11.32
N ILE A 223 -10.89 10.00 12.05
CA ILE A 223 -9.84 9.02 11.73
C ILE A 223 -9.65 8.10 12.94
N ALA A 224 -9.79 6.79 12.76
CA ALA A 224 -9.47 5.81 13.80
C ALA A 224 -8.04 5.29 13.62
N LEU A 225 -7.30 5.19 14.72
CA LEU A 225 -6.01 4.52 14.81
C LEU A 225 -6.17 3.25 15.63
N SER A 226 -5.63 2.14 15.14
CA SER A 226 -5.69 0.87 15.87
C SER A 226 -4.69 0.88 17.03
N ALA A 227 -4.89 -0.01 18.00
CA ALA A 227 -3.83 -0.39 18.91
C ALA A 227 -2.62 -0.94 18.15
N ALA A 228 -1.43 -0.82 18.75
CA ALA A 228 -0.16 -1.22 18.16
C ALA A 228 -0.15 -2.64 17.57
N ASP A 229 -0.83 -3.60 18.23
CA ASP A 229 -0.88 -5.01 17.83
C ASP A 229 -2.10 -5.36 16.96
N ARG A 230 -2.87 -4.36 16.51
CA ARG A 230 -4.08 -4.53 15.69
C ARG A 230 -3.96 -3.84 14.34
N TRP A 231 -4.87 -4.19 13.44
CA TRP A 231 -5.10 -3.53 12.16
C TRP A 231 -6.60 -3.59 11.80
N PHE A 232 -7.05 -2.77 10.85
CA PHE A 232 -8.46 -2.68 10.44
C PHE A 232 -8.73 -3.45 9.15
N THR A 233 -9.74 -4.32 9.18
CA THR A 233 -10.28 -4.87 7.92
C THR A 233 -11.36 -3.96 7.37
N TYR A 234 -11.53 -3.94 6.05
CA TYR A 234 -12.67 -3.29 5.41
C TYR A 234 -14.00 -4.06 5.57
N TYR A 235 -13.99 -5.27 6.13
CA TYR A 235 -15.10 -6.22 6.09
C TYR A 235 -16.36 -5.64 6.73
N TYR A 236 -17.44 -5.62 5.95
CA TYR A 236 -18.75 -5.09 6.34
C TYR A 236 -19.85 -6.16 6.35
N TRP A 237 -19.56 -7.38 5.85
CA TRP A 237 -20.47 -8.51 5.93
C TRP A 237 -20.36 -9.18 7.30
N LEU A 238 -21.49 -9.62 7.88
CA LEU A 238 -21.50 -10.35 9.16
C LEU A 238 -21.37 -11.87 8.99
N ASP A 239 -21.66 -12.37 7.78
CA ASP A 239 -21.55 -13.78 7.41
C ASP A 239 -20.65 -13.91 6.17
N ASP A 240 -19.56 -14.66 6.30
CA ASP A 240 -18.56 -14.88 5.25
C ASP A 240 -19.13 -15.60 4.01
N GLU A 241 -20.25 -16.31 4.14
CA GLU A 241 -20.97 -16.89 2.99
C GLU A 241 -21.66 -15.82 2.15
N ARG A 242 -21.94 -14.64 2.74
CA ARG A 242 -22.56 -13.48 2.10
C ARG A 242 -21.56 -12.42 1.66
N ALA A 243 -20.27 -12.62 1.92
CA ALA A 243 -19.21 -11.73 1.47
C ALA A 243 -19.27 -11.51 -0.05
N PRO A 244 -18.92 -10.31 -0.56
CA PRO A 244 -18.78 -10.04 -1.98
C PRO A 244 -17.91 -11.07 -2.68
N ASP A 245 -18.22 -11.36 -3.94
CA ASP A 245 -17.47 -12.32 -4.72
C ASP A 245 -16.00 -11.91 -4.93
N PHE A 246 -15.73 -10.61 -5.06
CA PHE A 246 -14.39 -10.04 -5.14
C PHE A 246 -13.60 -10.14 -3.83
N ALA A 247 -14.23 -10.37 -2.68
CA ALA A 247 -13.52 -10.44 -1.41
C ALA A 247 -12.54 -11.63 -1.36
N ARG A 248 -12.85 -12.71 -2.10
CA ARG A 248 -12.01 -13.91 -2.22
C ARG A 248 -11.04 -13.86 -3.40
N THR A 249 -10.90 -12.71 -4.06
CA THR A 249 -9.99 -12.51 -5.19
C THR A 249 -9.00 -11.37 -4.88
N VAL A 250 -8.07 -11.16 -5.81
CA VAL A 250 -7.16 -9.99 -5.80
C VAL A 250 -7.83 -8.88 -6.61
N ASP A 251 -8.56 -7.98 -5.94
CA ASP A 251 -9.36 -6.91 -6.56
C ASP A 251 -9.37 -5.63 -5.72
N ILE A 252 -8.16 -5.07 -5.57
CA ILE A 252 -7.87 -3.86 -4.79
C ILE A 252 -8.76 -2.64 -5.12
N HIS A 253 -9.37 -2.58 -6.31
CA HIS A 253 -10.14 -1.40 -6.73
C HIS A 253 -11.59 -1.41 -6.22
N ARG A 254 -12.11 -2.57 -5.81
CA ARG A 254 -13.48 -2.71 -5.30
C ARG A 254 -13.58 -2.68 -3.79
N LYS A 255 -12.45 -2.81 -3.09
CA LYS A 255 -12.39 -2.86 -1.63
C LYS A 255 -12.34 -1.42 -1.10
N PRO A 256 -13.23 -1.03 -0.16
CA PRO A 256 -13.17 0.28 0.50
C PRO A 256 -12.03 0.29 1.52
N GLY A 257 -10.80 0.20 1.01
CA GLY A 257 -9.61 -0.03 1.82
C GLY A 257 -8.63 -1.01 1.19
N TYR A 258 -7.58 -1.31 1.94
CA TYR A 258 -6.56 -2.29 1.60
C TYR A 258 -6.78 -3.59 2.38
N ASP A 259 -6.43 -4.72 1.76
CA ASP A 259 -6.64 -6.06 2.33
C ASP A 259 -5.37 -6.92 2.21
N PRO A 260 -4.52 -6.96 3.25
CA PRO A 260 -3.29 -7.75 3.24
C PRO A 260 -3.55 -9.26 3.16
N VAL A 261 -4.79 -9.72 3.38
CA VAL A 261 -5.16 -11.13 3.21
C VAL A 261 -5.04 -11.57 1.74
N GLU A 262 -5.06 -10.64 0.78
CA GLU A 262 -4.77 -10.91 -0.65
C GLU A 262 -3.36 -11.47 -0.90
N LEU A 263 -2.45 -11.33 0.05
CA LEU A 263 -1.10 -11.89 -0.01
C LEU A 263 -1.06 -13.40 0.26
N PHE A 264 -2.20 -14.04 0.57
CA PHE A 264 -2.28 -15.44 0.94
C PHE A 264 -3.13 -16.26 -0.04
N LEU A 265 -2.75 -17.52 -0.21
CA LEU A 265 -3.68 -18.52 -0.73
C LEU A 265 -4.50 -19.07 0.44
N ASP A 266 -5.80 -19.25 0.25
CA ASP A 266 -6.69 -19.73 1.30
C ASP A 266 -6.21 -21.10 1.83
N PRO A 267 -5.79 -21.18 3.10
CA PRO A 267 -5.24 -22.40 3.68
C PRO A 267 -6.28 -23.53 3.77
N LYS A 268 -7.59 -23.21 3.66
CA LYS A 268 -8.67 -24.22 3.63
C LYS A 268 -8.74 -24.93 2.27
N ILE A 269 -8.09 -24.43 1.23
CA ILE A 269 -8.02 -25.12 -0.07
C ILE A 269 -7.05 -26.30 0.04
N ARG A 270 -7.58 -27.53 0.04
CA ARG A 270 -6.78 -28.77 0.16
C ARG A 270 -5.68 -28.92 -0.90
N PHE A 271 -5.95 -28.53 -2.13
CA PHE A 271 -5.01 -28.64 -3.26
C PHE A 271 -4.91 -27.30 -4.01
N PRO A 272 -4.21 -26.30 -3.46
CA PRO A 272 -4.25 -24.93 -3.99
C PRO A 272 -3.68 -24.85 -5.41
N ARG A 273 -2.59 -25.56 -5.69
CA ARG A 273 -2.00 -25.65 -7.04
C ARG A 273 -2.97 -26.23 -8.07
N LEU A 274 -3.73 -27.26 -7.68
CA LEU A 274 -4.73 -27.87 -8.57
C LEU A 274 -5.91 -26.92 -8.81
N LYS A 275 -6.43 -26.27 -7.77
CA LYS A 275 -7.53 -25.27 -7.90
C LYS A 275 -7.12 -24.13 -8.83
N VAL A 276 -5.94 -23.56 -8.61
CA VAL A 276 -5.38 -22.50 -9.47
C VAL A 276 -5.16 -23.00 -10.90
N GLY A 277 -4.52 -24.17 -11.08
CA GLY A 277 -4.28 -24.76 -12.40
C GLY A 277 -5.57 -25.01 -13.19
N ALA A 278 -6.60 -25.58 -12.55
CA ALA A 278 -7.91 -25.79 -13.16
C ALA A 278 -8.59 -24.46 -13.55
N LYS A 279 -8.51 -23.43 -12.70
CA LYS A 279 -9.03 -22.10 -13.01
C LYS A 279 -8.30 -21.44 -14.18
N LEU A 280 -6.98 -21.55 -14.23
CA LEU A 280 -6.19 -21.06 -15.36
C LEU A 280 -6.52 -21.79 -16.66
N ALA A 281 -6.72 -23.11 -16.62
CA ALA A 281 -7.16 -23.88 -17.78
C ALA A 281 -8.54 -23.40 -18.28
N ARG A 282 -9.52 -23.22 -17.39
CA ARG A 282 -10.84 -22.66 -17.75
C ARG A 282 -10.72 -21.25 -18.34
N LYS A 283 -9.87 -20.40 -17.75
CA LYS A 283 -9.60 -19.06 -18.28
C LYS A 283 -8.99 -19.12 -19.69
N ALA A 284 -8.03 -20.02 -19.92
CA ALA A 284 -7.40 -20.23 -21.23
C ALA A 284 -8.41 -20.73 -22.28
N LEU A 285 -9.41 -21.50 -21.85
CA LEU A 285 -10.53 -21.94 -22.68
C LEU A 285 -11.63 -20.87 -22.87
N GLY A 286 -11.45 -19.65 -22.35
CA GLY A 286 -12.39 -18.54 -22.55
C GLY A 286 -13.57 -18.49 -21.58
N PHE A 287 -13.59 -19.30 -20.53
CA PHE A 287 -14.67 -19.25 -19.53
C PHE A 287 -14.54 -18.02 -18.63
N ARG A 288 -15.67 -17.35 -18.39
CA ARG A 288 -15.81 -16.34 -17.33
C ARG A 288 -15.83 -17.02 -15.98
N MET A 289 -14.94 -16.61 -15.08
CA MET A 289 -14.80 -17.21 -13.76
C MET A 289 -14.12 -16.25 -12.77
N LEU A 290 -14.27 -16.54 -11.48
CA LEU A 290 -13.55 -15.88 -10.40
C LEU A 290 -12.27 -16.63 -10.06
N MET A 291 -11.21 -15.89 -9.73
CA MET A 291 -10.00 -16.46 -9.12
C MET A 291 -10.16 -16.44 -7.59
N ASP A 292 -11.20 -17.13 -7.09
CA ASP A 292 -11.54 -17.23 -5.66
C ASP A 292 -10.54 -18.14 -4.92
N VAL A 293 -9.37 -17.61 -4.62
CA VAL A 293 -8.30 -18.35 -3.93
C VAL A 293 -7.74 -17.61 -2.73
N ILE A 294 -8.30 -16.43 -2.41
CA ILE A 294 -7.91 -15.59 -1.29
C ILE A 294 -8.82 -15.91 -0.09
N PRO A 295 -8.27 -16.06 1.13
CA PRO A 295 -9.06 -16.29 2.34
C PRO A 295 -9.77 -15.01 2.81
N LEU A 296 -10.68 -15.16 3.78
CA LEU A 296 -11.23 -14.03 4.56
C LEU A 296 -10.71 -14.04 6.00
N ASP A 297 -9.70 -14.87 6.28
CA ASP A 297 -9.12 -15.01 7.60
C ASP A 297 -8.07 -13.93 7.85
N ALA A 298 -8.50 -12.86 8.50
CA ALA A 298 -7.65 -11.73 8.85
C ALA A 298 -6.54 -12.07 9.87
N SER A 299 -6.62 -13.22 10.56
CA SER A 299 -5.60 -13.64 11.53
C SER A 299 -4.29 -14.11 10.87
N LEU A 300 -4.30 -14.29 9.55
CA LEU A 300 -3.11 -14.67 8.77
C LEU A 300 -2.07 -13.54 8.68
N VAL A 301 -2.51 -12.30 8.78
CA VAL A 301 -1.65 -11.11 8.66
C VAL A 301 -0.86 -10.95 9.96
N ARG A 302 0.45 -10.77 9.83
CA ARG A 302 1.40 -10.73 10.95
C ARG A 302 2.18 -9.43 11.07
N GLY A 303 2.15 -8.59 10.03
CA GLY A 303 2.68 -7.23 10.08
C GLY A 303 1.71 -6.22 9.47
N SER A 304 1.73 -4.99 9.98
CA SER A 304 0.89 -3.88 9.52
C SER A 304 1.60 -2.55 9.70
N HIS A 305 1.07 -1.48 9.10
CA HIS A 305 1.61 -0.12 9.20
C HIS A 305 0.49 0.95 9.22
N GLY A 306 0.84 2.24 9.22
CA GLY A 306 -0.12 3.34 9.04
C GLY A 306 -0.40 4.17 10.29
N ARG A 307 -0.06 3.67 11.49
CA ARG A 307 0.08 4.51 12.70
C ARG A 307 1.53 4.92 12.90
N LEU A 308 1.76 5.92 13.75
CA LEU A 308 3.11 6.21 14.25
C LEU A 308 3.61 5.00 15.06
N THR A 309 4.86 4.62 14.84
CA THR A 309 5.49 3.51 15.55
C THR A 309 5.87 3.94 16.96
N ASP A 310 5.62 3.08 17.96
CA ASP A 310 5.95 3.41 19.36
C ASP A 310 7.47 3.47 19.60
N ASP A 311 8.25 2.72 18.82
CA ASP A 311 9.71 2.81 18.76
C ASP A 311 10.12 3.51 17.46
N PRO A 312 10.79 4.68 17.51
CA PRO A 312 11.28 5.37 16.32
C PRO A 312 12.21 4.51 15.45
N ARG A 313 12.92 3.53 16.04
CA ARG A 313 13.80 2.60 15.29
C ARG A 313 13.03 1.60 14.44
N ALA A 314 11.74 1.42 14.71
CA ALA A 314 10.82 0.63 13.89
C ALA A 314 10.12 1.50 12.84
N GLY A 315 10.43 2.79 12.76
CA GLY A 315 9.82 3.76 11.85
C GLY A 315 10.49 3.85 10.47
N PRO A 316 10.10 4.85 9.65
CA PRO A 316 10.73 5.12 8.36
C PRO A 316 12.20 5.53 8.49
N LEU A 317 12.95 5.36 7.40
CA LEU A 317 14.38 5.65 7.34
C LEU A 317 14.67 6.64 6.23
N PHE A 318 15.59 7.58 6.50
CA PHE A 318 16.22 8.45 5.51
C PHE A 318 17.73 8.27 5.63
N ILE A 319 18.34 7.59 4.66
CA ILE A 319 19.78 7.32 4.60
C ILE A 319 20.34 8.08 3.41
N SER A 320 21.46 8.78 3.60
CA SER A 320 22.10 9.55 2.53
C SER A 320 23.58 9.20 2.39
N GLY A 321 24.05 9.12 1.14
CA GLY A 321 25.47 9.10 0.80
C GLY A 321 26.19 10.43 1.03
N GLU A 322 25.46 11.50 1.38
CA GLU A 322 25.98 12.83 1.68
C GLU A 322 25.61 13.26 3.12
N PRO A 323 26.28 12.74 4.15
CA PRO A 323 25.91 12.99 5.55
C PRO A 323 25.91 14.48 5.93
N SER A 324 26.74 15.29 5.26
CA SER A 324 26.83 16.74 5.50
C SER A 324 25.57 17.52 5.12
N LEU A 325 24.66 16.91 4.34
CA LEU A 325 23.39 17.50 3.93
C LEU A 325 22.23 17.07 4.85
N LEU A 326 22.47 16.18 5.81
CA LEU A 326 21.46 15.77 6.78
C LEU A 326 21.47 16.71 7.98
N PRO A 327 20.29 17.01 8.55
CA PRO A 327 20.22 17.67 9.85
C PRO A 327 20.74 16.74 10.95
N GLU A 328 21.13 17.33 12.08
CA GLU A 328 21.38 16.54 13.29
C GLU A 328 20.07 15.98 13.84
N GLY A 329 19.99 14.67 14.03
CA GLY A 329 18.85 14.00 14.66
C GLY A 329 17.76 13.54 13.69
N GLU A 330 16.51 13.65 14.12
CA GLU A 330 15.34 13.15 13.39
C GLU A 330 15.00 14.05 12.18
N VAL A 331 14.44 13.42 11.14
CA VAL A 331 13.98 14.10 9.93
C VAL A 331 12.46 14.08 9.87
N ASP A 332 11.84 15.25 9.89
CA ASP A 332 10.41 15.36 9.64
C ASP A 332 10.06 14.88 8.23
N ALA A 333 9.00 14.09 8.09
CA ALA A 333 8.52 13.63 6.79
C ALA A 333 8.22 14.80 5.82
N THR A 334 7.81 15.95 6.35
CA THR A 334 7.56 17.18 5.57
C THR A 334 8.83 17.85 5.04
N ALA A 335 10.00 17.56 5.64
CA ALA A 335 11.30 18.08 5.22
C ALA A 335 11.93 17.27 4.08
N VAL A 336 11.49 16.01 3.84
CA VAL A 336 12.05 15.10 2.83
C VAL A 336 12.18 15.76 1.46
N LYS A 337 11.15 16.47 1.00
CA LYS A 337 11.19 17.18 -0.29
C LYS A 337 12.34 18.18 -0.36
N GLU A 338 12.48 19.02 0.66
CA GLU A 338 13.50 20.06 0.69
C GLU A 338 14.90 19.43 0.78
N LEU A 339 15.06 18.38 1.58
CA LEU A 339 16.31 17.62 1.66
C LEU A 339 16.70 17.03 0.31
N LEU A 340 15.78 16.38 -0.41
CA LEU A 340 16.07 15.86 -1.75
C LEU A 340 16.49 16.97 -2.73
N LEU A 341 15.86 18.15 -2.66
CA LEU A 341 16.27 19.29 -3.48
C LEU A 341 17.66 19.81 -3.11
N GLN A 342 18.04 19.79 -1.83
CA GLN A 342 19.39 20.12 -1.39
C GLN A 342 20.43 19.11 -1.89
N HIS A 343 20.08 17.82 -1.98
CA HIS A 343 20.96 16.81 -2.58
C HIS A 343 21.19 17.07 -4.08
N LEU A 344 20.20 17.61 -4.79
CA LEU A 344 20.33 17.96 -6.20
C LEU A 344 21.13 19.25 -6.44
N PHE A 345 20.84 20.30 -5.67
CA PHE A 345 21.31 21.66 -5.97
C PHE A 345 22.36 22.20 -4.98
N GLY A 346 22.70 21.45 -3.93
CA GLY A 346 23.48 21.92 -2.79
C GLY A 346 22.61 22.68 -1.78
N ALA A 347 23.24 23.29 -0.77
CA ALA A 347 22.52 24.10 0.22
C ALA A 347 21.73 25.21 -0.48
N LEU A 348 20.41 25.08 -0.50
CA LEU A 348 19.51 26.09 -1.03
C LEU A 348 19.59 27.32 -0.11
N PRO A 349 19.63 28.55 -0.66
CA PRO A 349 19.56 29.75 0.18
C PRO A 349 18.29 29.70 1.03
N PRO A 350 18.33 30.18 2.28
CA PRO A 350 17.18 30.12 3.18
C PRO A 350 15.95 30.72 2.50
N ARG A 351 14.82 30.00 2.54
CA ARG A 351 13.55 30.53 2.03
C ARG A 351 13.26 31.84 2.76
N VAL A 352 13.22 32.93 2.00
CA VAL A 352 12.64 34.19 2.48
C VAL A 352 11.16 33.92 2.68
N THR A 353 10.77 33.57 3.90
CA THR A 353 9.37 33.59 4.31
C THR A 353 8.94 35.05 4.30
N ASN A 354 8.33 35.49 3.20
CA ASN A 354 7.51 36.70 3.25
C ASN A 354 6.35 36.41 4.18
N ALA A 355 6.51 36.80 5.44
CA ALA A 355 5.41 36.98 6.36
C ALA A 355 4.56 38.13 5.80
N THR A 356 3.58 37.80 4.96
CA THR A 356 2.47 38.71 4.71
C THR A 356 1.55 38.65 5.91
N SER A 357 1.63 39.74 6.68
CA SER A 357 0.71 40.24 7.71
C SER A 357 -0.77 40.11 7.38
#